data_AF-A0A7W0D7T1-F1
#
_entry.id   AF-A0A7W0D7T1-F1
#
_cell.length_a   1.000
_cell.length_b   1.000
_cell.length_c   1.000
_cell.angle_alpha   90.00
_cell.angle_beta   90.00
_cell.angle_gamma   90.00
#
_symmetry.space_group_name_H-M   'P 1'
#
loop_
_entity.id
_entity.type
_entity.pdbx_description
1 polymer ?
#
loop_
_entity_poly.entity_id
_entity_poly.type
_entity_poly.pdbx_seq_one_letter_code
_entity_poly.pdbx_strand_id
1 'polypeptide(L)'
;MNKQILLFENEFKNHRIRIWLNNPPPISMDTIDSFEHQIRPKIPILLKSNISVVVEMNKNQNASNYALLGAMFIPSDNEVLQVKGLISKDTGRVLLDNIAKPNDMIQIGIPFEYAQAISNITLSFKYYANLLPTGHLLFNLGAHAAVGSSKAIFANVTRLIYRLLIADVNNLNLEEKKIIIHNHLYE
;
A
#
# COMPACT_ATOMS: atom_id res chain seq x y z
N MET A 1 6.29 14.49 -15.67
CA MET A 1 6.34 13.77 -14.37
C MET A 1 7.44 12.73 -14.45
N ASN A 2 8.42 12.78 -13.54
CA ASN A 2 9.52 11.80 -13.50
C ASN A 2 8.96 10.43 -13.06
N LYS A 3 9.13 9.43 -13.91
CA LYS A 3 8.78 8.04 -13.64
C LYS A 3 9.78 7.48 -12.62
N GLN A 4 9.32 6.93 -11.50
CA GLN A 4 10.22 6.29 -10.53
C GLN A 4 9.65 4.94 -10.10
N ILE A 5 10.28 3.87 -10.57
CA ILE A 5 10.12 2.52 -10.03
C ILE A 5 11.33 2.30 -9.14
N LEU A 6 11.07 1.97 -7.87
CA LEU A 6 12.10 1.64 -6.91
C LEU A 6 11.99 0.16 -6.59
N LEU A 7 12.98 -0.61 -7.04
CA LEU A 7 13.13 -2.00 -6.65
C LEU A 7 14.16 -2.06 -5.53
N PHE A 8 13.75 -2.59 -4.38
CA PHE A 8 14.64 -2.87 -3.26
C PHE A 8 14.61 -4.36 -2.98
N GLU A 9 15.77 -4.99 -3.14
CA GLU A 9 15.99 -6.34 -2.64
C GLU A 9 16.86 -6.20 -1.40
N ASN A 10 16.33 -6.61 -0.25
CA ASN A 10 17.10 -6.63 0.99
C ASN A 10 17.76 -8.00 1.13
N GLU A 11 19.08 -8.01 0.92
CA GLU A 11 19.93 -9.21 0.98
C GLU A 11 19.99 -9.85 2.38
N PHE A 12 19.72 -9.11 3.46
CA PHE A 12 19.94 -9.61 4.83
C PHE A 12 18.78 -10.42 5.42
N LYS A 13 17.53 -10.15 5.03
CA LYS A 13 16.33 -10.89 5.49
C LYS A 13 15.59 -11.61 4.36
N ASN A 14 16.11 -11.57 3.14
CA ASN A 14 15.43 -11.98 1.92
C ASN A 14 14.02 -11.38 1.78
N HIS A 15 13.79 -10.18 2.31
CA HIS A 15 12.56 -9.43 2.04
C HIS A 15 12.73 -8.76 0.67
N ARG A 16 11.75 -8.96 -0.20
CA ARG A 16 11.71 -8.29 -1.50
C ARG A 16 10.59 -7.26 -1.45
N ILE A 17 10.90 -6.04 -1.88
CA ILE A 17 9.92 -4.98 -2.00
C ILE A 17 10.11 -4.22 -3.31
N ARG A 18 9.02 -4.04 -4.05
CA ARG A 18 8.98 -3.26 -5.27
C ARG A 18 7.95 -2.16 -5.07
N ILE A 19 8.35 -0.92 -5.35
CA ILE A 19 7.51 0.26 -5.15
C ILE A 19 7.42 1.04 -6.45
N TRP A 20 6.20 1.39 -6.84
CA TRP A 20 5.93 2.32 -7.92
C TRP A 20 5.40 3.62 -7.34
N LEU A 21 6.02 4.73 -7.73
CA LEU A 21 5.59 6.07 -7.33
C LEU A 21 5.10 6.83 -8.57
N ASN A 22 3.85 7.31 -8.51
CA ASN A 22 3.17 8.08 -9.57
C ASN A 22 3.12 7.41 -10.95
N ASN A 23 3.41 6.11 -11.01
CA ASN A 23 3.40 5.30 -12.22
C ASN A 23 3.03 3.85 -11.89
N PRO A 24 1.77 3.61 -11.45
CA PRO A 24 1.31 2.29 -11.07
C PRO A 24 1.47 1.30 -12.23
N PRO A 25 1.67 -0.01 -11.95
CA PRO A 25 1.68 -1.02 -13.00
C PRO A 25 0.31 -1.07 -13.70
N PRO A 26 0.25 -1.49 -14.98
CA PRO A 26 -0.97 -1.53 -15.78
C PRO A 26 -1.85 -2.73 -15.40
N ILE A 27 -2.28 -2.78 -14.14
CA ILE A 27 -3.09 -3.83 -13.55
C ILE A 27 -4.47 -3.26 -13.25
N SER A 28 -5.52 -4.01 -13.57
CA SER A 28 -6.89 -3.66 -13.22
C SER A 28 -7.54 -4.76 -12.38
N MET A 29 -8.32 -4.33 -11.40
CA MET A 29 -9.01 -5.22 -10.47
C MET A 29 -10.52 -5.13 -10.70
N ASP A 30 -11.18 -6.29 -10.72
CA ASP A 30 -12.64 -6.34 -10.77
C ASP A 30 -13.21 -6.04 -9.38
N THR A 31 -13.97 -4.95 -9.28
CA THR A 31 -14.54 -4.49 -8.00
C THR A 31 -15.92 -5.10 -7.80
N ILE A 32 -16.15 -5.69 -6.62
CA ILE A 32 -17.45 -6.24 -6.21
C ILE A 32 -18.09 -5.48 -5.07
N ASP A 33 -17.30 -4.75 -4.27
CA ASP A 33 -17.76 -3.98 -3.11
C ASP A 33 -16.72 -2.90 -2.75
N SER A 34 -16.99 -2.08 -1.73
CA SER A 34 -16.04 -1.11 -1.20
C SER A 34 -16.30 -0.81 0.28
N PHE A 35 -15.24 -0.40 0.99
CA PHE A 35 -15.39 0.26 2.29
C PHE A 35 -15.07 1.74 2.17
N GLU A 36 -15.67 2.55 3.05
CA GLU A 36 -15.39 3.98 3.13
C GLU A 36 -15.51 4.47 4.59
N HIS A 37 -14.59 5.33 5.00
CA HIS A 37 -14.68 6.05 6.27
C HIS A 37 -13.89 7.36 6.22
N GLN A 38 -14.13 8.23 7.19
CA GLN A 38 -13.45 9.51 7.32
C GLN A 38 -12.63 9.56 8.61
N ILE A 39 -11.46 10.19 8.51
CA ILE A 39 -10.56 10.45 9.64
C ILE A 39 -10.36 11.96 9.70
N ARG A 40 -10.57 12.55 10.88
CA ARG A 40 -10.17 13.94 11.14
C ARG A 40 -8.80 13.94 11.80
N PRO A 41 -7.72 14.35 11.12
CA PRO A 41 -6.39 14.43 11.71
C PRO A 41 -6.38 15.41 12.89
N LYS A 42 -5.56 15.14 13.91
CA LYS A 42 -5.32 16.15 14.97
C LYS A 42 -4.43 17.27 14.46
N ILE A 43 -3.46 16.92 13.63
CA ILE A 43 -2.55 17.84 12.94
C ILE A 43 -2.69 17.54 11.45
N PRO A 44 -3.50 18.32 10.71
CA PRO A 44 -3.69 18.10 9.28
C PRO A 44 -2.43 18.53 8.49
N ILE A 45 -2.03 17.73 7.51
CA ILE A 45 -1.03 18.11 6.50
C ILE A 45 -1.77 18.40 5.19
N LEU A 46 -1.50 19.55 4.58
CA LEU A 46 -1.94 19.81 3.21
C LEU A 46 -0.81 19.50 2.23
N LEU A 47 -0.91 18.34 1.57
CA LEU A 47 0.00 18.00 0.47
C LEU A 47 -0.38 18.79 -0.79
N LYS A 48 0.61 19.11 -1.64
CA LYS A 48 0.40 19.97 -2.82
C LYS A 48 0.14 19.21 -4.11
N SER A 49 0.28 17.90 -4.11
CA SER A 49 0.23 17.09 -5.33
C SER A 49 -0.45 15.76 -5.09
N ASN A 50 -1.02 15.22 -6.16
CA ASN A 50 -1.50 13.84 -6.17
C ASN A 50 -0.32 12.89 -5.98
N ILE A 51 -0.55 11.82 -5.22
CA ILE A 51 0.46 10.79 -4.98
C ILE A 51 -0.15 9.44 -5.31
N SER A 52 0.46 8.68 -6.21
CA SER A 52 0.16 7.25 -6.33
C SER A 52 1.32 6.46 -5.77
N VAL A 53 1.01 5.52 -4.88
CA VAL A 53 1.98 4.59 -4.30
C VAL A 53 1.45 3.19 -4.51
N VAL A 54 2.25 2.33 -5.15
CA VAL A 54 2.00 0.90 -5.20
C VAL A 54 3.15 0.21 -4.52
N VAL A 55 2.85 -0.65 -3.55
CA VAL A 55 3.84 -1.44 -2.83
C VAL A 55 3.53 -2.91 -3.07
N GLU A 56 4.51 -3.62 -3.58
CA GLU A 56 4.54 -5.07 -3.64
C GLU A 56 5.60 -5.56 -2.66
N MET A 57 5.21 -6.43 -1.73
CA MET A 57 6.05 -6.91 -0.65
C MET A 57 5.95 -8.43 -0.56
N ASN A 58 7.11 -9.08 -0.45
CA ASN A 58 7.23 -10.50 -0.15
C ASN A 58 8.14 -10.68 1.07
N LYS A 59 7.57 -11.15 2.18
CA LYS A 59 8.31 -11.46 3.41
C LYS A 59 8.63 -12.96 3.47
N ASN A 60 9.90 -13.31 3.58
CA ASN A 60 10.32 -14.71 3.73
C ASN A 60 10.09 -15.20 5.17
N GLN A 61 8.88 -15.67 5.48
CA GLN A 61 8.56 -16.30 6.77
C GLN A 61 7.73 -17.57 6.54
N ASN A 62 8.36 -18.72 6.30
CA ASN A 62 7.82 -20.11 6.22
C ASN A 62 6.53 -20.41 5.39
N ALA A 63 5.79 -19.39 4.97
CA ALA A 63 4.61 -19.36 4.11
C ALA A 63 4.70 -18.13 3.20
N SER A 64 3.95 -18.10 2.09
CA SER A 64 4.04 -17.05 1.07
C SER A 64 3.42 -15.74 1.57
N ASN A 65 4.22 -14.96 2.31
CA ASN A 65 3.78 -13.72 2.94
C ASN A 65 3.86 -12.55 1.94
N TYR A 66 3.01 -12.62 0.91
CA TYR A 66 2.97 -11.69 -0.21
C TYR A 66 1.79 -10.72 -0.10
N ALA A 67 1.99 -9.46 -0.49
CA ALA A 67 0.92 -8.54 -0.82
C ALA A 67 1.38 -7.52 -1.85
N LEU A 68 0.51 -7.22 -2.81
CA LEU A 68 0.58 -6.01 -3.61
C LEU A 68 -0.61 -5.14 -3.22
N LEU A 69 -0.37 -3.86 -2.93
CA LEU A 69 -1.42 -2.90 -2.63
C LEU A 69 -1.04 -1.54 -3.21
N GLY A 70 -1.97 -0.95 -3.94
CA GLY A 70 -1.85 0.39 -4.52
C GLY A 70 -2.89 1.34 -3.96
N ALA A 71 -2.45 2.57 -3.72
CA ALA A 71 -3.27 3.67 -3.30
C ALA A 71 -3.01 4.91 -4.16
N MET A 72 -4.08 5.68 -4.39
CA MET A 72 -4.03 7.00 -5.00
C MET A 72 -4.54 8.02 -3.99
N PHE A 73 -3.75 9.06 -3.77
CA PHE A 73 -4.06 10.17 -2.91
C PHE A 73 -4.28 11.44 -3.72
N ILE A 74 -5.38 12.15 -3.44
CA ILE A 74 -5.72 13.45 -4.02
C ILE A 74 -5.89 14.44 -2.86
N PRO A 75 -5.06 15.51 -2.76
CA PRO A 75 -5.18 16.48 -1.69
C PRO A 75 -6.54 17.20 -1.69
N SER A 76 -7.03 17.55 -0.49
CA SER A 76 -8.19 18.42 -0.29
C SER A 76 -7.99 19.23 0.98
N ASP A 77 -8.56 20.43 1.00
CA ASP A 77 -8.54 21.38 2.13
C ASP A 77 -9.75 21.22 3.08
N ASN A 78 -10.54 20.16 2.91
CA ASN A 78 -11.73 19.86 3.72
C ASN A 78 -11.45 19.37 5.16
N GLU A 79 -10.21 19.51 5.64
CA GLU A 79 -9.72 19.08 6.97
C GLU A 79 -9.89 17.59 7.31
N VAL A 80 -10.30 16.75 6.36
CA VAL A 80 -10.52 15.32 6.59
C VAL A 80 -9.70 14.48 5.62
N LEU A 81 -9.33 13.29 6.07
CA LEU A 81 -8.87 12.21 5.19
C LEU A 81 -10.04 11.28 4.93
N GLN A 82 -10.57 11.31 3.71
CA GLN A 82 -11.56 10.37 3.23
C GLN A 82 -10.83 9.13 2.72
N VAL A 83 -11.07 7.97 3.32
CA VAL A 83 -10.44 6.71 2.95
C VAL A 83 -11.48 5.82 2.31
N LYS A 84 -11.20 5.37 1.08
CA LYS A 84 -12.00 4.40 0.36
C LYS A 84 -11.12 3.24 -0.08
N GLY A 85 -11.62 2.02 0.00
CA GLY A 85 -10.94 0.86 -0.57
C GLY A 85 -11.90 -0.02 -1.35
N LEU A 86 -11.46 -0.45 -2.52
CA LEU A 86 -12.20 -1.35 -3.39
C LEU A 86 -11.95 -2.79 -2.97
N ILE A 87 -13.00 -3.61 -3.03
CA ILE A 87 -13.00 -5.02 -2.65
C ILE A 87 -13.23 -5.83 -3.92
N SER A 88 -12.49 -6.93 -4.06
CA SER A 88 -12.63 -7.88 -5.16
C SER A 88 -12.84 -9.29 -4.63
N LYS A 89 -13.07 -10.22 -5.57
CA LYS A 89 -12.98 -11.66 -5.30
C LYS A 89 -11.54 -12.06 -4.96
N ASP A 90 -11.41 -13.19 -4.31
CA ASP A 90 -10.16 -13.94 -4.08
C ASP A 90 -9.68 -14.70 -5.33
N THR A 91 -10.57 -14.95 -6.28
CA THR A 91 -10.32 -15.74 -7.49
C THR A 91 -10.11 -14.85 -8.73
N GLY A 92 -9.30 -13.80 -8.58
CA GLY A 92 -8.98 -12.90 -9.68
C GLY A 92 -8.04 -13.49 -10.74
N ARG A 93 -7.76 -12.69 -11.77
CA ARG A 93 -6.78 -13.02 -12.82
C ARG A 93 -5.39 -13.20 -12.21
N VAL A 94 -4.58 -14.08 -12.80
CA VAL A 94 -3.20 -14.32 -12.36
C VAL A 94 -2.31 -13.13 -12.73
N LEU A 95 -1.52 -12.64 -11.77
CA LEU A 95 -0.48 -11.63 -11.99
C LEU A 95 0.85 -12.30 -12.33
N LEU A 96 1.29 -12.19 -13.59
CA LEU A 96 2.51 -12.84 -14.07
C LEU A 96 3.80 -12.12 -13.64
N ASP A 97 3.84 -10.79 -13.73
CA ASP A 97 4.98 -9.99 -13.26
C ASP A 97 4.82 -9.68 -11.78
N ASN A 98 5.52 -10.47 -10.94
CA ASN A 98 5.51 -10.33 -9.50
C ASN A 98 6.88 -10.68 -8.89
N ILE A 99 7.09 -10.28 -7.63
CA ILE A 99 8.31 -10.59 -6.85
C ILE A 99 8.13 -11.78 -5.89
N ALA A 100 7.03 -12.53 -6.02
CA ALA A 100 6.74 -13.70 -5.19
C ALA A 100 7.74 -14.83 -5.45
N LYS A 101 7.62 -15.95 -4.73
CA LYS A 101 8.47 -17.12 -5.01
C LYS A 101 8.02 -17.76 -6.33
N PRO A 102 8.91 -18.46 -7.07
CA PRO A 102 8.59 -19.02 -8.38
C PRO A 102 7.36 -19.95 -8.44
N ASN A 103 6.98 -20.56 -7.32
CA ASN A 103 5.84 -21.48 -7.24
C ASN A 103 4.57 -20.84 -6.65
N ASP A 104 4.62 -19.55 -6.28
CA ASP A 104 3.46 -18.84 -5.77
C ASP A 104 2.56 -18.39 -6.93
N MET A 105 1.28 -18.76 -6.87
CA MET A 105 0.28 -18.21 -7.77
C MET A 105 -0.26 -16.91 -7.18
N ILE A 106 -0.04 -15.79 -7.87
CA ILE A 106 -0.51 -14.48 -7.45
C ILE A 106 -1.80 -14.13 -8.18
N GLN A 107 -2.84 -13.79 -7.43
CA GLN A 107 -4.17 -13.40 -7.94
C GLN A 107 -4.38 -11.91 -7.71
N ILE A 108 -4.82 -11.22 -8.76
CA ILE A 108 -5.17 -9.80 -8.69
C ILE A 108 -6.45 -9.66 -7.88
N GLY A 109 -6.38 -8.88 -6.81
CA GLY A 109 -7.52 -8.62 -5.97
C GLY A 109 -7.19 -8.20 -4.54
N ILE A 110 -8.15 -7.50 -3.92
CA ILE A 110 -8.24 -7.25 -2.50
C ILE A 110 -9.49 -7.98 -1.97
N PRO A 111 -9.37 -9.27 -1.57
CA PRO A 111 -10.39 -9.99 -0.84
C PRO A 111 -10.91 -9.22 0.37
N PHE A 112 -12.15 -9.50 0.75
CA PHE A 112 -12.84 -8.86 1.88
C PHE A 112 -12.01 -8.89 3.18
N GLU A 113 -11.36 -10.01 3.49
CA GLU A 113 -10.52 -10.16 4.67
C GLU A 113 -9.30 -9.22 4.70
N TYR A 114 -8.72 -8.91 3.54
CA TYR A 114 -7.60 -7.99 3.41
C TYR A 114 -8.09 -6.54 3.39
N ALA A 115 -9.25 -6.28 2.78
CA ALA A 115 -9.92 -4.99 2.87
C ALA A 115 -10.24 -4.61 4.32
N GLN A 116 -10.73 -5.56 5.13
CA GLN A 116 -10.89 -5.36 6.57
C GLN A 116 -9.57 -5.01 7.26
N ALA A 117 -8.47 -5.67 6.89
CA ALA A 117 -7.16 -5.38 7.46
C ALA A 117 -6.71 -3.95 7.12
N ILE A 118 -6.88 -3.52 5.87
CA ILE A 118 -6.60 -2.15 5.41
C ILE A 118 -7.44 -1.16 6.22
N SER A 119 -8.77 -1.36 6.27
CA SER A 119 -9.69 -0.47 6.99
C SER A 119 -9.39 -0.39 8.49
N ASN A 120 -9.01 -1.50 9.13
CA ASN A 120 -8.65 -1.50 10.55
C ASN A 120 -7.37 -0.70 10.79
N ILE A 121 -6.38 -0.81 9.92
CA ILE A 121 -5.14 -0.02 10.04
C ILE A 121 -5.41 1.46 9.84
N THR A 122 -6.18 1.84 8.82
CA THR A 122 -6.48 3.25 8.56
C THR A 122 -7.24 3.87 9.73
N LEU A 123 -8.21 3.16 10.32
CA LEU A 123 -8.89 3.60 11.54
C LEU A 123 -7.96 3.65 12.76
N SER A 124 -7.00 2.72 12.85
CA SER A 124 -6.01 2.70 13.94
C SER A 124 -5.01 3.85 13.88
N PHE A 125 -4.71 4.38 12.68
CA PHE A 125 -3.80 5.52 12.51
C PHE A 125 -4.29 6.77 13.25
N LYS A 126 -5.60 6.89 13.48
CA LYS A 126 -6.20 7.89 14.38
C LYS A 126 -5.54 7.93 15.77
N TYR A 127 -5.04 6.78 16.24
CA TYR A 127 -4.46 6.63 17.57
C TYR A 127 -2.94 6.74 17.59
N TYR A 128 -2.26 6.38 16.49
CA TYR A 128 -0.79 6.27 16.45
C TYR A 128 -0.09 7.43 15.73
N ALA A 129 -0.75 8.13 14.81
CA ALA A 129 -0.19 9.30 14.15
C ALA A 129 -1.10 10.50 14.38
N ASN A 130 -0.60 11.50 15.10
CA ASN A 130 -1.30 12.78 15.23
C ASN A 130 -1.36 13.53 13.88
N LEU A 131 -0.42 13.22 12.98
CA LEU A 131 -0.16 13.89 11.73
C LEU A 131 -0.63 13.04 10.54
N LEU A 132 -1.61 13.51 9.78
CA LEU A 132 -2.12 12.84 8.58
C LEU A 132 -2.46 13.86 7.48
N PRO A 133 -2.29 13.51 6.20
CA PRO A 133 -2.68 14.37 5.10
C PRO A 133 -4.21 14.48 4.97
N THR A 134 -4.71 15.63 4.51
CA THR A 134 -6.14 15.87 4.22
C THR A 134 -6.41 15.72 2.72
N GLY A 135 -7.48 15.02 2.36
CA GLY A 135 -7.71 14.59 0.99
C GLY A 135 -8.51 13.30 0.88
N HIS A 136 -8.42 12.69 -0.30
CA HIS A 136 -9.04 11.41 -0.63
C HIS A 136 -7.94 10.37 -0.85
N LEU A 137 -7.98 9.28 -0.10
CA LEU A 137 -7.10 8.12 -0.25
C LEU A 137 -7.93 6.94 -0.76
N LEU A 138 -7.64 6.50 -1.98
CA LEU A 138 -8.32 5.40 -2.64
C LEU A 138 -7.38 4.20 -2.80
N PHE A 139 -7.69 3.09 -2.15
CA PHE A 139 -7.07 1.79 -2.41
C PHE A 139 -7.81 1.10 -3.55
N ASN A 140 -7.22 1.08 -4.75
CA ASN A 140 -7.87 0.61 -5.98
C ASN A 140 -7.09 -0.48 -6.73
N LEU A 141 -5.99 -0.95 -6.16
CA LEU A 141 -5.15 -1.96 -6.77
C LEU A 141 -4.68 -2.91 -5.68
N GLY A 142 -4.77 -4.21 -5.93
CA GLY A 142 -4.13 -5.19 -5.07
C GLY A 142 -3.91 -6.53 -5.73
N ALA A 143 -3.04 -7.33 -5.13
CA ALA A 143 -2.86 -8.73 -5.46
C ALA A 143 -2.38 -9.50 -4.24
N HIS A 144 -2.66 -10.78 -4.20
CA HIS A 144 -2.33 -11.68 -3.10
C HIS A 144 -1.87 -13.02 -3.64
N ALA A 145 -1.08 -13.76 -2.86
CA ALA A 145 -0.80 -15.16 -3.15
C ALA A 145 -2.03 -15.99 -2.83
N ALA A 146 -2.37 -16.94 -3.71
CA ALA A 146 -3.47 -17.87 -3.54
C ALA A 146 -3.35 -18.70 -2.24
N VAL A 147 -2.11 -18.87 -1.75
CA VAL A 147 -1.80 -19.50 -0.47
C VAL A 147 -0.78 -18.63 0.25
N GLY A 148 -0.96 -18.39 1.55
CA GLY A 148 0.05 -17.76 2.43
C GLY A 148 -0.10 -16.25 2.65
N SER A 149 -0.82 -15.53 1.79
CA SER A 149 -1.16 -14.14 2.05
C SER A 149 -2.04 -14.01 3.29
N SER A 150 -1.94 -12.89 3.99
CA SER A 150 -2.61 -12.71 5.28
C SER A 150 -3.03 -11.26 5.52
N LYS A 151 -3.96 -11.08 6.47
CA LYS A 151 -4.31 -9.76 7.00
C LYS A 151 -3.08 -8.99 7.50
N ALA A 152 -2.08 -9.69 8.05
CA ALA A 152 -0.91 -9.07 8.64
C ALA A 152 -0.01 -8.39 7.60
N ILE A 153 0.19 -8.99 6.42
CA ILE A 153 1.01 -8.37 5.36
C ILE A 153 0.28 -7.22 4.69
N PHE A 154 -1.02 -7.31 4.46
CA PHE A 154 -1.81 -6.18 3.98
C PHE A 154 -1.82 -5.01 4.97
N ALA A 155 -1.93 -5.31 6.27
CA ALA A 155 -1.78 -4.31 7.32
C ALA A 155 -0.39 -3.67 7.32
N ASN A 156 0.67 -4.46 7.11
CA ASN A 156 2.05 -3.97 7.02
C ASN A 156 2.23 -3.03 5.82
N VAL A 157 1.84 -3.47 4.62
CA VAL A 157 1.91 -2.67 3.40
C VAL A 157 1.09 -1.37 3.52
N THR A 158 -0.10 -1.43 4.12
CA THR A 158 -0.92 -0.23 4.39
C THR A 158 -0.16 0.79 5.23
N ARG A 159 0.52 0.36 6.30
CA ARG A 159 1.34 1.26 7.13
C ARG A 159 2.48 1.89 6.34
N LEU A 160 3.13 1.16 5.45
CA LEU A 160 4.18 1.73 4.60
C LEU A 160 3.64 2.81 3.66
N ILE A 161 2.49 2.56 3.03
CA ILE A 161 1.83 3.56 2.17
C ILE A 161 1.57 4.85 2.96
N TYR A 162 1.02 4.75 4.18
CA TYR A 162 0.80 5.92 5.03
C TYR A 162 2.11 6.64 5.39
N ARG A 163 3.18 5.92 5.73
CA ARG A 163 4.48 6.53 6.03
C ARG A 163 5.03 7.31 4.85
N LEU A 164 4.94 6.76 3.63
CA LEU A 164 5.36 7.43 2.40
C LEU A 164 4.50 8.66 2.12
N LEU A 165 3.18 8.60 2.36
CA LEU A 165 2.28 9.74 2.20
C LEU A 165 2.58 10.86 3.21
N ILE A 166 2.72 10.52 4.50
CA ILE A 166 3.01 11.48 5.58
C ILE A 166 4.34 12.19 5.34
N ALA A 167 5.33 11.47 4.81
CA ALA A 167 6.64 12.02 4.48
C ALA A 167 6.69 12.80 3.16
N ASP A 168 5.54 12.97 2.47
CA ASP A 168 5.44 13.63 1.17
C ASP A 168 6.47 13.08 0.16
N VAL A 169 6.36 11.79 -0.16
CA VAL A 169 7.31 11.04 -0.99
C VAL A 169 7.70 11.70 -2.32
N ASN A 170 6.89 12.61 -2.84
CA ASN A 170 7.19 13.37 -4.06
C ASN A 170 8.33 14.38 -3.86
N ASN A 171 8.49 14.90 -2.64
CA ASN A 171 9.49 15.91 -2.28
C ASN A 171 10.76 15.31 -1.68
N LEU A 172 10.81 13.98 -1.50
CA LEU A 172 12.00 13.29 -1.01
C LEU A 172 12.97 12.95 -2.14
N ASN A 173 14.26 12.98 -1.83
CA ASN A 173 15.29 12.39 -2.67
C ASN A 173 15.30 10.85 -2.56
N LEU A 174 16.11 10.18 -3.38
CA LEU A 174 16.13 8.71 -3.40
C LEU A 174 16.53 8.11 -2.04
N GLU A 175 17.59 8.62 -1.41
CA GLU A 175 18.12 8.08 -0.15
C GLU A 175 17.15 8.24 1.01
N GLU A 176 16.45 9.38 1.10
CA GLU A 176 15.38 9.60 2.07
C GLU A 176 14.24 8.57 1.92
N LYS A 177 13.85 8.26 0.67
CA LYS A 177 12.87 7.19 0.40
C LYS A 177 13.39 5.84 0.86
N LYS A 178 14.67 5.52 0.57
CA LYS A 178 15.30 4.27 1.02
C LYS A 178 15.26 4.14 2.54
N ILE A 179 15.56 5.22 3.27
CA ILE A 179 15.58 5.22 4.74
C ILE A 179 14.19 4.91 5.30
N ILE A 180 13.13 5.52 4.77
CA ILE A 180 11.75 5.23 5.23
C ILE A 180 11.39 3.76 5.00
N ILE A 181 11.69 3.26 3.80
CA ILE A 181 11.39 1.87 3.42
C ILE A 181 12.21 0.90 4.27
N HIS A 182 13.50 1.16 4.44
CA HIS A 182 14.39 0.39 5.28
C HIS A 182 13.84 0.35 6.70
N ASN A 183 13.65 1.49 7.37
CA ASN A 183 13.15 1.53 8.75
C ASN A 183 11.85 0.75 8.91
N HIS A 184 10.93 0.83 7.94
CA HIS A 184 9.68 0.06 7.98
C HIS A 184 9.88 -1.47 7.91
N LEU A 185 10.90 -1.94 7.20
CA LEU A 185 11.18 -3.38 7.08
C LEU A 185 11.83 -3.99 8.35
N TYR A 186 12.35 -3.15 9.25
CA TYR A 186 13.05 -3.59 10.47
C TYR A 186 12.31 -3.31 11.78
N GLU A 187 11.17 -2.63 11.73
CA GLU A 187 10.17 -2.61 12.82
C GLU A 187 9.39 -3.93 12.91
#